data_AF-A0AAX6FFP0-F1
#
_entry.id   AF-A0AAX6FFP0-F1
#
_cell.length_a   1.000
_cell.length_b   1.000
_cell.length_c   1.000
_cell.angle_alpha   90.00
_cell.angle_beta   90.00
_cell.angle_gamma   90.00
#
_symmetry.space_group_name_H-M   'P 1'
#
loop_
_entity.id
_entity.type
_entity.pdbx_description
1 polymer ?
#
loop_
_entity_poly.entity_id
_entity_poly.type
_entity_poly.pdbx_seq_one_letter_code
_entity_poly.pdbx_strand_id
1 'polypeptide(L)'
;MKIASAITSEEQLLRRRLPRVVSGDNLLRPYNEYKATGQVILQLAESGAFFQVDLFKVRGKFALTDAYEDHFLLPKGKILLVTHRRVLLLQQPINIMAQRKFNPARDPCSVSWDVLFEDLVTMELAHGKKDHPGSPPSRLILYLQMRSTDSKECTRVIKCNRGSQQAVEMFSSIEQALNSYGPNASQLQKRKVLRPYTPSNTTVDHDELPKEMCGMWSVKEDHKLIPAESTFGTPLSQSQPLQDHPR
;
A
#
# COMPACT_ATOMS: atom_id res chain seq x y z
N MET A 1 -3.34 -35.29 33.84
CA MET A 1 -4.51 -34.46 33.44
C MET A 1 -4.13 -32.99 33.21
N LYS A 2 -3.24 -32.66 32.25
CA LYS A 2 -2.91 -31.24 31.91
C LYS A 2 -3.13 -30.86 30.45
N ILE A 3 -3.50 -31.84 29.61
CA ILE A 3 -3.70 -31.64 28.17
C ILE A 3 -5.18 -31.32 27.88
N ALA A 4 -6.12 -31.91 28.64
CA ALA A 4 -7.55 -31.66 28.45
C ALA A 4 -7.95 -30.21 28.73
N SER A 5 -7.33 -29.54 29.71
CA SER A 5 -7.61 -28.14 30.04
C SER A 5 -7.12 -27.14 28.98
N ALA A 6 -6.15 -27.52 28.15
CA ALA A 6 -5.66 -26.68 27.04
C ALA A 6 -6.53 -26.78 25.78
N ILE A 7 -7.42 -27.79 25.70
CA ILE A 7 -8.31 -28.02 24.55
C ILE A 7 -9.70 -27.37 24.79
N THR A 8 -10.10 -27.20 26.06
CA THR A 8 -11.40 -26.63 26.45
C THR A 8 -11.41 -25.12 26.65
N SER A 9 -10.27 -24.43 26.56
CA SER A 9 -10.29 -22.97 26.47
C SER A 9 -10.78 -22.59 25.07
N GLU A 10 -11.99 -22.01 24.96
CA GLU A 10 -12.55 -21.44 23.72
C GLU A 10 -11.67 -20.38 23.06
N GLU A 11 -10.60 -19.94 23.73
CA GLU A 11 -9.39 -19.40 23.09
C GLU A 11 -8.60 -20.49 22.33
N GLN A 12 -9.35 -21.35 21.63
CA GLN A 12 -8.84 -22.46 20.85
C GLN A 12 -7.91 -21.94 19.78
N LEU A 13 -6.90 -22.76 19.48
CA LEU A 13 -5.81 -22.63 18.51
C LEU A 13 -6.28 -22.31 17.08
N LEU A 14 -6.99 -21.20 16.87
CA LEU A 14 -7.24 -20.65 15.57
C LEU A 14 -5.88 -20.25 15.02
N ARG A 15 -5.45 -20.92 13.96
CA ARG A 15 -4.27 -20.50 13.18
C ARG A 15 -4.54 -19.11 12.63
N ARG A 16 -4.16 -18.09 13.38
CA ARG A 16 -4.27 -16.69 12.99
C ARG A 16 -3.08 -16.35 12.11
N ARG A 17 -3.36 -15.91 10.89
CA ARG A 17 -2.34 -15.38 9.99
C ARG A 17 -1.97 -13.98 10.47
N LEU A 18 -0.68 -13.65 10.38
CA LEU A 18 -0.22 -12.30 10.63
C LEU A 18 -0.89 -11.33 9.64
N PRO A 19 -1.38 -10.16 10.10
CA PRO A 19 -2.01 -9.20 9.21
C PRO A 19 -1.02 -8.71 8.16
N ARG A 20 -1.33 -8.87 6.89
CA ARG A 20 -0.47 -8.45 5.78
C ARG A 20 -1.12 -7.28 5.04
N VAL A 21 -0.27 -6.41 4.51
CA VAL A 21 -0.69 -5.23 3.75
C VAL A 21 -0.84 -5.57 2.28
N VAL A 22 -1.91 -5.06 1.70
CA VAL A 22 -2.10 -4.99 0.24
C VAL A 22 -1.84 -3.54 -0.16
N SER A 23 -0.78 -3.32 -0.91
CA SER A 23 -0.40 -1.99 -1.41
C SER A 23 -1.23 -1.65 -2.67
N GLY A 24 -1.15 -0.40 -3.14
CA GLY A 24 -1.86 0.08 -4.34
C GLY A 24 -1.49 -0.67 -5.63
N ASP A 25 -0.34 -1.35 -5.65
CA ASP A 25 0.05 -2.29 -6.71
C ASP A 25 -0.74 -3.62 -6.70
N ASN A 26 -1.68 -3.79 -5.77
CA ASN A 26 -2.46 -5.01 -5.53
C ASN A 26 -1.61 -6.23 -5.15
N LEU A 27 -0.36 -6.01 -4.70
CA LEU A 27 0.51 -7.08 -4.24
C LEU A 27 0.47 -7.19 -2.72
N LEU A 28 0.36 -8.44 -2.26
CA LEU A 28 0.40 -8.77 -0.84
C LEU A 28 1.86 -8.77 -0.35
N ARG A 29 2.19 -7.88 0.58
CA ARG A 29 3.55 -7.75 1.11
C ARG A 29 3.79 -8.70 2.31
N PRO A 30 5.05 -9.09 2.58
CA PRO A 30 5.40 -9.79 3.81
C PRO A 30 4.93 -9.05 5.06
N TYR A 31 4.80 -9.76 6.17
CA TYR A 31 4.42 -9.15 7.44
C TYR A 31 5.44 -8.09 7.84
N ASN A 32 4.96 -6.89 8.13
CA ASN A 32 5.70 -5.81 8.74
C ASN A 32 4.76 -5.19 9.77
N GLU A 33 5.19 -5.10 11.03
CA GLU A 33 4.34 -4.63 12.13
C GLU A 33 3.79 -3.22 11.86
N TYR A 34 4.66 -2.30 11.45
CA TYR A 34 4.29 -0.91 11.16
C TYR A 34 3.26 -0.84 10.02
N LYS A 35 3.51 -1.52 8.90
CA LYS A 35 2.55 -1.52 7.77
C LYS A 35 1.24 -2.22 8.16
N ALA A 36 1.31 -3.33 8.90
CA ALA A 36 0.14 -4.04 9.40
C ALA A 36 -0.73 -3.14 10.30
N THR A 37 -0.12 -2.36 11.20
CA THR A 37 -0.81 -1.36 12.00
C THR A 37 -1.48 -0.31 11.12
N GLY A 38 -0.79 0.22 10.12
CA GLY A 38 -1.35 1.18 9.16
C GLY A 38 -2.58 0.66 8.40
N GLN A 39 -2.54 -0.60 7.98
CA GLN A 39 -3.68 -1.26 7.33
C GLN A 39 -4.89 -1.37 8.27
N VAL A 40 -4.67 -1.66 9.55
CA VAL A 40 -5.74 -1.70 10.56
C VAL A 40 -6.28 -0.29 10.83
N ILE A 41 -5.41 0.73 10.90
CA ILE A 41 -5.83 2.13 11.03
C ILE A 41 -6.75 2.52 9.86
N LEU A 42 -6.39 2.18 8.62
CA LEU A 42 -7.22 2.43 7.44
C LEU A 42 -8.58 1.72 7.54
N GLN A 43 -8.56 0.45 7.96
CA GLN A 43 -9.77 -0.35 8.15
C GLN A 43 -10.73 0.26 9.17
N LEU A 44 -10.18 0.88 10.22
CA LEU A 44 -10.91 1.49 11.33
C LEU A 44 -11.20 2.99 11.12
N ALA A 45 -10.72 3.60 10.04
CA ALA A 45 -10.97 5.00 9.74
C ALA A 45 -12.45 5.19 9.38
N GLU A 46 -13.14 6.09 10.09
CA GLU A 46 -14.61 6.29 9.99
C GLU A 46 -15.47 5.07 10.37
N SER A 47 -14.88 4.01 10.90
CA SER A 47 -15.67 3.00 11.60
C SER A 47 -16.17 3.63 12.89
N GLY A 48 -17.40 4.15 12.89
CA GLY A 48 -18.06 4.64 14.10
C GLY A 48 -17.93 3.64 15.24
N ALA A 49 -18.08 4.09 16.49
CA ALA A 49 -17.98 3.27 17.70
C ALA A 49 -19.11 2.21 17.78
N PHE A 50 -19.10 1.25 16.85
CA PHE A 50 -19.89 0.04 16.93
C PHE A 50 -19.12 -0.89 17.86
N PHE A 51 -19.42 -0.75 19.15
CA PHE A 51 -18.99 -1.68 20.17
C PHE A 51 -19.35 -3.10 19.70
N GLN A 52 -18.35 -3.97 19.56
CA GLN A 52 -18.48 -5.42 19.29
C GLN A 52 -19.00 -5.85 17.91
N VAL A 53 -18.48 -5.32 16.80
CA VAL A 53 -18.64 -6.00 15.49
C VAL A 53 -17.28 -6.39 14.93
N ASP A 54 -17.20 -7.60 14.40
CA ASP A 54 -16.03 -8.20 13.76
C ASP A 54 -15.34 -7.18 12.84
N LEU A 55 -14.05 -6.86 13.11
CA LEU A 55 -13.24 -5.92 12.34
C LEU A 55 -13.18 -6.28 10.84
N PHE A 56 -13.48 -7.54 10.50
CA PHE A 56 -13.54 -8.03 9.13
C PHE A 56 -14.91 -7.89 8.47
N LYS A 57 -15.97 -7.62 9.26
CA LYS A 57 -17.36 -7.51 8.79
C LYS A 57 -17.77 -6.07 8.47
N VAL A 58 -17.32 -5.10 9.28
CA VAL A 58 -17.57 -3.68 9.04
C VAL A 58 -16.25 -3.02 8.65
N ARG A 59 -16.13 -2.63 7.39
CA ARG A 59 -14.97 -1.85 6.91
C ARG A 59 -15.30 -0.37 6.96
N GLY A 60 -14.34 0.46 7.37
CA GLY A 60 -14.42 1.91 7.23
C GLY A 60 -14.64 2.33 5.77
N LYS A 61 -15.22 3.51 5.56
CA LYS A 61 -15.60 4.05 4.24
C LYS A 61 -14.48 3.93 3.21
N PHE A 62 -13.27 4.30 3.62
CA PHE A 62 -12.09 4.35 2.74
C PHE A 62 -11.43 2.98 2.55
N ALA A 63 -11.60 2.04 3.47
CA ALA A 63 -10.92 0.74 3.42
C ALA A 63 -11.38 -0.17 2.27
N LEU A 64 -12.51 0.16 1.63
CA LEU A 64 -13.00 -0.53 0.43
C LEU A 64 -12.43 0.04 -0.87
N THR A 65 -12.11 1.33 -0.89
CA THR A 65 -11.70 2.05 -2.10
C THR A 65 -10.21 2.34 -2.15
N ASP A 66 -9.55 2.29 -1.00
CA ASP A 66 -8.19 2.75 -0.79
C ASP A 66 -7.31 1.60 -0.28
N ALA A 67 -6.16 1.41 -0.92
CA ALA A 67 -5.03 0.61 -0.44
C ALA A 67 -4.06 1.49 0.37
N TYR A 68 -3.57 0.94 1.49
CA TYR A 68 -2.67 1.61 2.41
C TYR A 68 -1.24 1.66 1.86
N GLU A 69 -0.60 2.82 1.97
CA GLU A 69 0.82 3.01 1.63
C GLU A 69 1.64 3.35 2.86
N ASP A 70 1.29 4.41 3.60
CA ASP A 70 2.10 4.87 4.73
C ASP A 70 1.33 5.62 5.82
N HIS A 71 1.88 5.74 7.04
CA HIS A 71 1.21 6.50 8.10
C HIS A 71 2.16 7.20 9.08
N PHE A 72 1.78 8.38 9.56
CA PHE A 72 2.60 9.17 10.47
C PHE A 72 1.81 9.61 11.69
N LEU A 73 2.34 9.34 12.87
CA LEU A 73 1.77 9.81 14.13
C LEU A 73 2.16 11.27 14.36
N LEU A 74 1.16 12.14 14.38
CA LEU A 74 1.33 13.58 14.53
C LEU A 74 1.02 14.03 15.96
N PRO A 75 1.53 15.20 16.37
CA PRO A 75 1.15 15.84 17.63
C PRO A 75 -0.37 15.97 17.80
N LYS A 76 -0.82 15.96 19.06
CA LYS A 76 -2.23 16.09 19.44
C LYS A 76 -3.13 14.92 19.02
N GLY A 77 -2.57 13.72 18.97
CA GLY A 77 -3.32 12.50 18.64
C GLY A 77 -3.87 12.53 17.23
N LYS A 78 -3.13 13.11 16.29
CA LYS A 78 -3.48 13.10 14.87
C LYS A 78 -2.67 12.03 14.16
N ILE A 79 -3.22 11.47 13.09
CA ILE A 79 -2.53 10.48 12.28
C ILE A 79 -2.68 10.91 10.83
N LEU A 80 -1.56 11.12 10.13
CA LEU A 80 -1.57 11.24 8.68
C LEU A 80 -1.55 9.84 8.09
N LEU A 81 -2.44 9.56 7.14
CA LEU A 81 -2.50 8.28 6.45
C LEU A 81 -2.40 8.55 4.95
N VAL A 82 -1.43 7.92 4.32
CA VAL A 82 -1.18 7.99 2.88
C VAL A 82 -1.72 6.70 2.25
N THR A 83 -2.60 6.86 1.27
CA THR A 83 -3.13 5.75 0.46
C THR A 83 -2.69 5.92 -0.98
N HIS A 84 -3.00 4.94 -1.82
CA HIS A 84 -2.72 5.05 -3.26
C HIS A 84 -3.54 6.13 -3.99
N ARG A 85 -4.62 6.67 -3.38
CA ARG A 85 -5.51 7.65 -4.05
C ARG A 85 -5.53 9.02 -3.38
N ARG A 86 -5.23 9.09 -2.08
CA ARG A 86 -5.46 10.29 -1.28
C ARG A 86 -4.57 10.34 -0.05
N VAL A 87 -4.55 11.52 0.55
CA VAL A 87 -4.03 11.75 1.89
C VAL A 87 -5.18 11.99 2.86
N LEU A 88 -5.16 11.30 3.99
CA LEU A 88 -6.16 11.37 5.05
C LEU A 88 -5.54 11.94 6.32
N LEU A 89 -6.20 12.91 6.95
CA LEU A 89 -5.87 13.30 8.31
C LEU A 89 -6.91 12.73 9.27
N LEU A 90 -6.48 11.79 10.11
CA LEU A 90 -7.30 11.18 11.13
C LEU A 90 -7.08 11.86 12.49
N GLN A 91 -8.14 11.90 13.28
CA GLN A 91 -8.14 12.37 14.67
C GLN A 91 -8.45 11.18 15.58
N GLN A 92 -7.54 10.91 16.51
CA GLN A 92 -7.78 9.95 17.57
C GLN A 92 -8.89 10.48 18.49
N PRO A 93 -9.77 9.59 18.99
CA PRO A 93 -10.80 9.98 19.95
C PRO A 93 -10.13 10.53 21.21
N ILE A 94 -10.47 11.77 21.56
CA ILE A 94 -10.01 12.39 22.80
C ILE A 94 -10.89 11.81 23.91
N ASN A 95 -10.51 10.65 24.42
CA ASN A 95 -11.30 10.00 25.46
C ASN A 95 -10.98 10.64 26.82
N ILE A 96 -11.66 11.76 27.12
CA ILE A 96 -11.52 12.48 28.40
C ILE A 96 -11.98 11.60 29.58
N MET A 97 -12.84 10.59 29.33
CA MET A 97 -13.39 9.72 30.38
C MET A 97 -12.63 8.41 30.60
N ALA A 98 -11.91 7.92 29.60
CA ALA A 98 -11.15 6.68 29.72
C ALA A 98 -9.65 6.98 29.83
N GLN A 99 -9.06 6.71 30.99
CA GLN A 99 -7.60 6.68 31.25
C GLN A 99 -6.82 5.66 30.38
N ARG A 100 -7.45 5.13 29.32
CA ARG A 100 -6.90 4.10 28.45
C ARG A 100 -6.11 4.76 27.31
N LYS A 101 -4.84 4.37 27.18
CA LYS A 101 -3.98 4.74 26.05
C LYS A 101 -4.60 4.25 24.73
N PHE A 102 -4.67 5.14 23.75
CA PHE A 102 -5.11 4.82 22.39
C PHE A 102 -4.31 3.65 21.81
N ASN A 103 -5.01 2.65 21.29
CA ASN A 103 -4.45 1.49 20.61
C ASN A 103 -4.78 1.55 19.11
N PRO A 104 -3.80 1.85 18.25
CA PRO A 104 -4.00 1.92 16.79
C PRO A 104 -4.56 0.64 16.14
N ALA A 105 -4.40 -0.53 16.79
CA ALA A 105 -4.87 -1.80 16.26
C ALA A 105 -6.33 -2.11 16.64
N ARG A 106 -6.97 -1.28 17.47
CA ARG A 106 -8.30 -1.57 18.05
C ARG A 106 -9.23 -0.38 18.06
N ASP A 107 -8.69 0.81 18.29
CA ASP A 107 -9.50 1.99 18.55
C ASP A 107 -9.79 2.74 17.24
N PRO A 108 -11.08 3.04 16.94
CA PRO A 108 -11.45 3.73 15.73
C PRO A 108 -10.98 5.19 15.73
N CYS A 109 -10.72 5.73 14.55
CA CYS A 109 -10.35 7.13 14.33
C CYS A 109 -11.38 7.85 13.46
N SER A 110 -11.66 9.11 13.77
CA SER A 110 -12.48 9.96 12.90
C SER A 110 -11.62 10.61 11.83
N VAL A 111 -12.15 10.75 10.62
CA VAL A 111 -11.47 11.47 9.53
C VAL A 111 -11.77 12.95 9.70
N SER A 112 -10.73 13.76 9.84
CA SER A 112 -10.85 15.22 9.97
C SER A 112 -10.93 15.92 8.62
N TRP A 113 -10.20 15.41 7.62
CA TRP A 113 -10.32 15.76 6.21
C TRP A 113 -9.60 14.72 5.37
N ASP A 114 -9.96 14.65 4.09
CA ASP A 114 -9.30 13.86 3.08
C ASP A 114 -9.00 14.72 1.83
N VAL A 115 -7.91 14.41 1.13
CA VAL A 115 -7.47 15.11 -0.08
C VAL A 115 -7.10 14.08 -1.14
N LEU A 116 -7.90 14.00 -2.21
CA LEU A 116 -7.58 13.21 -3.39
C LEU A 116 -6.31 13.73 -4.07
N PHE A 117 -5.50 12.82 -4.61
CA PHE A 117 -4.33 13.21 -5.40
C PHE A 117 -4.68 14.02 -6.66
N GLU A 118 -5.90 13.85 -7.19
CA GLU A 118 -6.41 14.66 -8.31
C GLU A 118 -6.61 16.15 -7.95
N ASP A 119 -6.86 16.45 -6.67
CA ASP A 119 -7.07 17.82 -6.19
C ASP A 119 -5.79 18.42 -5.60
N LEU A 120 -4.72 17.66 -5.44
CA LEU A 120 -3.45 18.13 -4.90
C LEU A 120 -2.63 18.81 -6.01
N VAL A 121 -2.38 20.10 -5.87
CA VAL A 121 -1.61 20.89 -6.85
C VAL A 121 -0.13 20.83 -6.54
N THR A 122 0.24 21.15 -5.29
CA THR A 122 1.64 21.14 -4.86
C THR A 122 1.75 21.02 -3.34
N MET A 123 2.96 20.79 -2.84
CA MET A 123 3.28 20.67 -1.44
C MET A 123 4.49 21.53 -1.08
N GLU A 124 4.50 22.10 0.12
CA GLU A 124 5.61 22.92 0.62
C GLU A 124 5.99 22.53 2.05
N LEU A 125 7.30 22.49 2.31
CA LEU A 125 7.86 22.35 3.66
C LEU A 125 8.06 23.73 4.27
N ALA A 126 7.48 23.96 5.45
CA ALA A 126 7.54 25.23 6.13
C ALA A 126 8.03 25.10 7.58
N HIS A 127 8.70 26.13 8.06
CA HIS A 127 9.09 26.24 9.46
C HIS A 127 7.93 26.77 10.30
N GLY A 128 7.78 26.19 11.48
CA GLY A 128 6.84 26.62 12.50
C GLY A 128 7.33 27.87 13.24
N LYS A 129 6.38 28.70 13.68
CA LYS A 129 6.67 29.90 14.49
C LYS A 129 7.45 29.65 15.79
N LYS A 130 7.51 28.40 16.26
CA LYS A 130 8.16 27.99 17.51
C LYS A 130 9.31 27.00 17.27
N ASP A 131 9.83 26.98 16.05
CA ASP A 131 10.95 26.13 15.67
C ASP A 131 12.25 26.86 15.99
N HIS A 132 13.29 26.09 16.32
CA HIS A 132 14.60 26.67 16.58
C HIS A 132 15.25 27.09 15.24
N PRO A 133 16.05 28.17 15.22
CA PRO A 133 16.82 28.53 14.04
C PRO A 133 17.71 27.35 13.60
N GLY A 134 17.64 26.98 12.32
CA GLY A 134 18.41 25.85 11.76
C GLY A 134 17.84 24.45 12.07
N SER A 135 16.71 24.34 12.75
CA SER A 135 16.01 23.05 12.91
C SER A 135 15.27 22.64 11.63
N PRO A 136 15.03 21.33 11.39
CA PRO A 136 14.28 20.87 10.23
C PRO A 136 12.84 21.42 10.23
N PRO A 137 12.19 21.54 9.05
CA PRO A 137 10.83 22.06 8.93
C PRO A 137 9.85 21.21 9.73
N SER A 138 8.97 21.84 10.51
CA SER A 138 7.94 21.16 11.32
C SER A 138 6.54 21.20 10.73
N ARG A 139 6.38 21.73 9.50
CA ARG A 139 5.07 21.82 8.84
C ARG A 139 5.18 21.37 7.39
N LEU A 140 4.13 20.66 6.97
CA LEU A 140 3.87 20.34 5.58
C LEU A 140 2.57 21.03 5.17
N ILE A 141 2.62 21.79 4.08
CA ILE A 141 1.49 22.54 3.54
C ILE A 141 1.09 21.88 2.22
N LEU A 142 -0.16 21.47 2.10
CA LEU A 142 -0.75 20.95 0.88
C LEU A 142 -1.57 22.07 0.23
N TYR A 143 -1.26 22.39 -1.03
CA TYR A 143 -2.01 23.34 -1.85
C TYR A 143 -2.96 22.57 -2.75
N LEU A 144 -4.24 22.90 -2.68
CA LEU A 144 -5.31 22.20 -3.37
C LEU A 144 -5.83 23.03 -4.54
N GLN A 145 -6.34 22.33 -5.55
CA GLN A 145 -7.04 22.94 -6.69
C GLN A 145 -8.19 23.78 -6.14
N MET A 146 -8.26 25.06 -6.53
CA MET A 146 -9.34 25.93 -6.10
C MET A 146 -10.66 25.49 -6.73
N ARG A 147 -11.50 24.82 -5.94
CA ARG A 147 -12.85 24.38 -6.34
C ARG A 147 -13.94 25.32 -5.83
N SER A 148 -13.64 26.13 -4.81
CA SER A 148 -14.54 27.06 -4.14
C SER A 148 -13.91 28.44 -3.99
N THR A 149 -14.72 29.47 -3.72
CA THR A 149 -14.26 30.85 -3.51
C THR A 149 -13.61 31.07 -2.13
N ASP A 150 -13.58 30.06 -1.27
CA ASP A 150 -13.01 30.13 0.08
C ASP A 150 -11.52 29.72 0.09
N SER A 151 -10.65 30.72 0.27
CA SER A 151 -9.19 30.52 0.29
C SER A 151 -8.69 29.60 1.41
N LYS A 152 -9.46 29.41 2.49
CA LYS A 152 -9.12 28.50 3.60
C LYS A 152 -9.31 27.02 3.26
N GLU A 153 -10.09 26.71 2.24
CA GLU A 153 -10.30 25.33 1.78
C GLU A 153 -9.19 24.87 0.81
N CYS A 154 -8.52 25.83 0.18
CA CYS A 154 -7.49 25.57 -0.83
C CYS A 154 -6.12 25.20 -0.24
N THR A 155 -6.00 25.15 1.09
CA THR A 155 -4.73 24.81 1.74
C THR A 155 -4.95 23.97 3.00
N ARG A 156 -4.20 22.88 3.15
CA ARG A 156 -4.18 22.06 4.36
C ARG A 156 -2.80 22.10 5.00
N VAL A 157 -2.75 22.50 6.27
CA VAL A 157 -1.49 22.59 7.03
C VAL A 157 -1.40 21.42 8.02
N ILE A 158 -0.39 20.58 7.83
CA ILE A 158 -0.03 19.46 8.70
C ILE A 158 1.09 19.94 9.63
N LYS A 159 0.93 19.68 10.93
CA LYS A 159 1.94 20.03 11.96
C LYS A 159 2.63 18.75 12.42
N CYS A 160 3.95 18.73 12.35
CA CYS A 160 4.81 17.61 12.64
C CYS A 160 5.48 17.78 14.01
N ASN A 161 6.20 16.75 14.46
CA ASN A 161 7.04 16.83 15.65
C ASN A 161 8.23 17.76 15.40
N ARG A 162 8.48 18.69 16.34
CA ARG A 162 9.56 19.67 16.20
C ARG A 162 10.93 19.00 16.32
N GLY A 163 11.91 19.50 15.57
CA GLY A 163 13.28 18.98 15.59
C GLY A 163 13.43 17.59 14.96
N SER A 164 12.39 17.07 14.30
CA SER A 164 12.42 15.79 13.59
C SER A 164 12.39 16.00 12.09
N GLN A 165 12.89 15.02 11.32
CA GLN A 165 12.78 15.01 9.86
C GLN A 165 11.39 14.55 9.37
N GLN A 166 10.43 14.39 10.27
CA GLN A 166 9.11 13.83 9.98
C GLN A 166 8.39 14.56 8.83
N ALA A 167 8.50 15.89 8.74
CA ALA A 167 7.87 16.64 7.65
C ALA A 167 8.46 16.27 6.27
N VAL A 168 9.78 16.06 6.21
CA VAL A 168 10.50 15.66 5.00
C VAL A 168 10.13 14.23 4.61
N GLU A 169 10.08 13.32 5.59
CA GLU A 169 9.64 11.93 5.37
C GLU A 169 8.20 11.87 4.84
N MET A 170 7.29 12.67 5.42
CA MET A 170 5.91 12.79 4.95
C MET A 170 5.82 13.33 3.52
N PHE A 171 6.60 14.38 3.21
CA PHE A 171 6.67 14.93 1.87
C PHE A 171 7.10 13.87 0.86
N SER A 172 8.20 13.17 1.15
CA SER A 172 8.74 12.11 0.28
C SER A 172 7.78 10.95 0.12
N SER A 173 7.09 10.53 1.20
CA SER A 173 6.11 9.45 1.17
C SER A 173 4.89 9.80 0.29
N ILE A 174 4.37 11.03 0.41
CA ILE A 174 3.27 11.50 -0.45
C ILE A 174 3.73 11.66 -1.90
N GLU A 175 4.92 12.22 -2.12
CA GLU A 175 5.49 12.36 -3.46
C GLU A 175 5.70 11.01 -4.14
N GLN A 176 6.19 10.00 -3.41
CA GLN A 176 6.33 8.65 -3.91
C GLN A 176 4.98 8.04 -4.29
N ALA A 177 3.95 8.22 -3.46
CA ALA A 177 2.60 7.74 -3.77
C ALA A 177 2.00 8.47 -4.98
N LEU A 178 2.20 9.78 -5.09
CA LEU A 178 1.75 10.59 -6.22
C LEU A 178 2.44 10.18 -7.53
N ASN A 179 3.74 9.89 -7.49
CA ASN A 179 4.49 9.41 -8.64
C ASN A 179 4.08 7.98 -9.05
N SER A 180 3.70 7.15 -8.09
CA SER A 180 3.33 5.75 -8.34
C SER A 180 1.89 5.58 -8.83
N TYR A 181 0.97 6.39 -8.32
CA TYR A 181 -0.47 6.18 -8.47
C TYR A 181 -1.26 7.43 -8.88
N GLY A 182 -0.61 8.60 -8.89
CA GLY A 182 -1.27 9.85 -9.25
C GLY A 182 -1.78 9.87 -10.69
N PRO A 183 -2.54 10.91 -11.07
CA PRO A 183 -3.19 11.01 -12.38
C PRO A 183 -2.23 10.78 -13.55
N ASN A 184 -0.99 11.27 -13.42
CA ASN A 184 0.06 11.18 -14.42
C ASN A 184 0.71 9.79 -14.52
N ALA A 185 0.60 8.94 -13.49
CA ALA A 185 1.23 7.62 -13.45
C ALA A 185 0.51 6.59 -14.35
N SER A 186 -0.79 6.79 -14.58
CA SER A 186 -1.63 5.90 -15.41
C SER A 186 -1.18 5.78 -16.87
N GLN A 187 -0.42 6.75 -17.38
CA GLN A 187 0.16 6.69 -18.73
C GLN A 187 1.33 5.68 -18.81
N LEU A 188 2.02 5.42 -17.70
CA LEU A 188 3.23 4.57 -17.68
C LEU A 188 2.93 3.10 -17.37
N GLN A 189 1.80 2.79 -16.74
CA GLN A 189 1.49 1.45 -16.22
C GLN A 189 0.63 0.56 -17.14
N LYS A 190 0.40 0.95 -18.41
CA LYS A 190 -0.26 0.08 -19.40
C LYS A 190 0.60 -1.12 -19.86
N ARG A 191 1.49 -1.64 -19.02
CA ARG A 191 2.03 -2.99 -19.25
C ARG A 191 0.94 -3.98 -18.91
N LYS A 192 0.25 -4.46 -19.96
CA LYS A 192 -0.60 -5.65 -19.92
C LYS A 192 0.25 -6.80 -19.37
N VAL A 193 0.15 -7.07 -18.07
CA VAL A 193 0.69 -8.30 -17.50
C VAL A 193 -0.17 -9.42 -18.07
N LEU A 194 0.41 -10.22 -18.96
CA LEU A 194 -0.25 -11.43 -19.44
C LEU A 194 -0.56 -12.28 -18.22
N ARG A 195 -1.82 -12.67 -18.04
CA ARG A 195 -2.16 -13.59 -16.96
C ARG A 195 -1.34 -14.86 -17.19
N PRO A 196 -0.66 -15.40 -16.16
CA PRO A 196 -0.10 -16.73 -16.30
C PRO A 196 -1.24 -17.66 -16.71
N TYR A 197 -1.01 -18.46 -17.75
CA TYR A 197 -1.95 -19.46 -18.30
C TYR A 197 -3.14 -18.96 -19.13
N THR A 198 -3.15 -17.72 -19.66
CA THR A 198 -4.09 -17.41 -20.75
C THR A 198 -3.66 -18.16 -22.02
N PRO A 199 -4.50 -19.03 -22.59
CA PRO A 199 -4.19 -19.66 -23.87
C PRO A 199 -4.10 -18.59 -24.94
N SER A 200 -2.92 -18.49 -25.56
CA SER A 200 -2.71 -17.74 -26.79
C SER A 200 -3.38 -18.51 -27.92
N ASN A 201 -4.61 -18.16 -28.26
CA ASN A 201 -5.20 -18.61 -29.51
C ASN A 201 -4.48 -17.90 -30.65
N THR A 202 -3.42 -18.51 -31.18
CA THR A 202 -2.89 -18.21 -32.50
C THR A 202 -3.91 -18.67 -33.53
N THR A 203 -4.92 -17.84 -33.78
CA THR A 203 -5.64 -17.85 -35.05
C THR A 203 -4.93 -16.86 -35.96
N VAL A 204 -4.16 -17.39 -36.89
CA VAL A 204 -3.81 -16.69 -38.13
C VAL A 204 -5.13 -16.45 -38.84
N ASP A 205 -5.52 -15.19 -39.01
CA ASP A 205 -6.55 -14.83 -39.97
C ASP A 205 -6.07 -13.63 -40.77
N HIS A 206 -6.21 -13.75 -42.08
CA HIS A 206 -5.74 -12.83 -43.11
C HIS A 206 -6.70 -11.64 -43.27
N ASP A 207 -6.12 -10.46 -43.52
CA ASP A 207 -6.67 -9.24 -44.18
C ASP A 207 -7.98 -8.64 -43.61
N GLU A 208 -8.11 -7.35 -43.30
CA GLU A 208 -7.91 -6.18 -44.17
C GLU A 208 -7.61 -4.91 -43.35
N LEU A 209 -6.77 -4.06 -43.94
CA LEU A 209 -6.44 -2.69 -43.51
C LEU A 209 -7.35 -1.68 -44.24
N PRO A 210 -7.63 -0.50 -43.65
CA PRO A 210 -7.38 0.72 -44.43
C PRO A 210 -6.51 1.71 -43.68
N LYS A 211 -5.26 1.75 -44.16
CA LYS A 211 -4.33 2.86 -44.40
C LYS A 211 -4.67 4.22 -43.76
N GLU A 212 -3.86 4.65 -42.79
CA GLU A 212 -3.32 6.02 -42.72
C GLU A 212 -1.91 6.05 -42.06
N MET A 213 -0.93 6.29 -42.94
CA MET A 213 0.28 7.11 -42.85
C MET A 213 1.27 7.07 -41.66
N CYS A 214 2.47 6.59 -42.02
CA CYS A 214 3.81 7.15 -41.77
C CYS A 214 4.50 6.91 -40.42
N GLY A 215 5.65 6.22 -40.50
CA GLY A 215 6.59 6.04 -39.40
C GLY A 215 7.71 5.07 -39.77
N MET A 216 8.49 5.44 -40.77
CA MET A 216 9.71 4.75 -41.20
C MET A 216 10.71 4.70 -40.04
N TRP A 217 11.21 3.51 -39.67
CA TRP A 217 12.59 3.24 -39.21
C TRP A 217 12.91 1.78 -39.57
N SER A 218 13.97 1.59 -40.36
CA SER A 218 14.49 0.28 -40.75
C SER A 218 15.84 0.08 -40.07
N VAL A 219 15.95 -0.96 -39.26
CA VAL A 219 17.22 -1.67 -39.01
C VAL A 219 16.86 -3.15 -38.96
N LYS A 220 17.42 -3.94 -39.88
CA LYS A 220 17.29 -5.39 -39.93
C LYS A 220 18.26 -6.02 -38.91
N GLU A 221 17.78 -6.96 -38.10
CA GLU A 221 18.64 -8.01 -37.53
C GLU A 221 18.08 -9.38 -37.92
N ASP A 222 19.00 -10.24 -38.37
CA ASP A 222 18.76 -11.62 -38.80
C ASP A 222 18.36 -12.51 -37.61
N HIS A 223 17.28 -13.27 -37.79
CA HIS A 223 16.90 -14.35 -36.88
C HIS A 223 17.72 -15.61 -37.17
N LYS A 224 18.38 -16.17 -36.15
CA LYS A 224 18.73 -17.59 -36.12
C LYS A 224 18.12 -18.24 -34.88
N LEU A 225 17.05 -18.98 -35.09
CA LEU A 225 16.37 -19.82 -34.09
C LEU A 225 17.21 -21.07 -33.79
N ILE A 226 17.34 -21.45 -32.52
CA ILE A 226 17.71 -22.81 -32.10
C ILE A 226 16.67 -23.26 -31.05
N PRO A 227 16.14 -24.50 -31.11
CA PRO A 227 15.00 -24.93 -30.30
C PRO A 227 15.38 -25.25 -28.85
N ALA A 228 14.40 -25.02 -27.98
CA ALA A 228 14.43 -25.40 -26.57
C ALA A 228 14.13 -26.89 -26.40
N GLU A 229 14.99 -27.61 -25.68
CA GLU A 229 14.58 -28.80 -24.93
C GLU A 229 14.98 -28.63 -23.46
N SER A 230 13.96 -28.62 -22.60
CA SER A 230 14.06 -28.52 -21.15
C SER A 230 13.67 -29.87 -20.57
N THR A 231 14.64 -30.65 -20.12
CA THR A 231 14.39 -31.89 -19.39
C THR A 231 14.40 -31.59 -17.89
N PHE A 232 13.22 -31.36 -17.31
CA PHE A 232 13.05 -31.26 -15.86
C PHE A 232 12.35 -32.53 -15.36
N GLY A 233 13.02 -33.29 -14.50
CA GLY A 233 12.46 -34.45 -13.79
C GLY A 233 12.91 -35.81 -14.33
N THR A 234 14.11 -36.24 -13.95
CA THR A 234 14.50 -37.66 -14.02
C THR A 234 14.89 -38.12 -12.60
N PRO A 235 14.26 -39.16 -12.04
CA PRO A 235 14.63 -39.66 -10.73
C PRO A 235 15.96 -40.43 -10.80
N LEU A 236 16.89 -40.14 -9.88
CA LEU A 236 18.15 -40.87 -9.74
C LEU A 236 17.88 -42.32 -9.32
N SER A 237 18.20 -43.28 -10.19
CA SER A 237 18.30 -44.70 -9.81
C SER A 237 19.63 -44.95 -9.08
N GLN A 238 19.54 -45.46 -7.85
CA GLN A 238 20.70 -45.89 -7.05
C GLN A 238 21.32 -47.16 -7.66
N SER A 239 22.64 -47.14 -7.85
CA SER A 239 23.45 -48.31 -8.20
C SER A 239 23.84 -49.11 -6.95
N GLN A 240 23.67 -50.44 -7.00
CA GLN A 240 24.18 -51.39 -6.01
C GLN A 240 25.68 -51.68 -6.26
N PRO A 241 26.49 -51.98 -5.22
CA PRO A 241 27.85 -52.45 -5.42
C PRO A 241 27.91 -53.98 -5.58
N LEU A 242 28.66 -54.42 -6.59
CA LEU A 242 29.04 -55.79 -6.86
C LEU A 242 30.04 -56.28 -5.79
N GLN A 243 29.77 -57.41 -5.13
CA GLN A 243 30.75 -58.14 -4.33
C GLN A 243 31.45 -59.17 -5.24
N ASP A 244 32.77 -59.09 -5.34
CA ASP A 244 33.61 -60.13 -5.94
C ASP A 244 34.46 -60.81 -4.84
N HIS A 245 34.26 -62.12 -4.68
CA HIS A 245 35.22 -63.09 -4.17
C HIS A 245 35.42 -64.13 -5.28
N PRO A 246 36.65 -64.59 -5.55
CA PRO A 246 37.26 -65.69 -4.80
C PRO A 246 38.81 -65.52 -4.69
N ARG A 247 39.62 -66.33 -4.01
CA ARG A 247 39.59 -67.74 -3.61
C ARG A 247 40.61 -67.93 -2.48
#